data_AF-A0A2N2SHB6-F1
#
_entry.id   AF-A0A2N2SHB6-F1
#
_cell.length_a   1.000
_cell.length_b   1.000
_cell.length_c   1.000
_cell.angle_alpha   90.00
_cell.angle_beta   90.00
_cell.angle_gamma   90.00
#
_symmetry.space_group_name_H-M   'P 1'
#
loop_
_entity.id
_entity.type
_entity.pdbx_description
1 polymer ?
#
loop_
_entity_poly.entity_id
_entity_poly.type
_entity_poly.pdbx_seq_one_letter_code
_entity_poly.pdbx_strand_id
1 'polypeptide(L)' 'RTAALLTAYHAERAFSDAERAAWPAMLRAAALRFWLSRAVDFHLPREGEMVMVKNPDEYRDILRQRIAYSPDLPAV' A
#
# COMPACT_ATOMS: atom_id res chain seq x y z
N ARG A 1 9.01 -7.83 -9.95
CA ARG A 1 8.12 -6.79 -10.53
C ARG A 1 8.29 -5.45 -9.83
N THR A 2 8.07 -5.35 -8.50
CA THR A 2 8.23 -4.09 -7.75
C THR A 2 9.64 -3.49 -7.82
N ALA A 3 10.70 -4.30 -7.76
CA ALA A 3 12.09 -3.80 -7.86
C ALA A 3 12.35 -3.03 -9.17
N ALA A 4 11.90 -3.55 -10.31
CA ALA A 4 12.09 -2.89 -11.61
C ALA A 4 11.40 -1.51 -11.67
N LEU A 5 10.20 -1.39 -11.09
CA LEU A 5 9.51 -0.10 -10.97
C LEU A 5 10.31 0.89 -10.13
N LEU A 6 10.78 0.46 -8.96
CA LEU A 6 11.52 1.33 -8.03
C LEU A 6 12.88 1.75 -8.59
N THR A 7 13.59 0.86 -9.29
CA THR A 7 14.85 1.18 -9.97
C THR A 7 14.65 2.18 -11.10
N ALA A 8 13.61 2.00 -11.94
CA ALA A 8 13.31 2.95 -13.00
C ALA A 8 12.94 4.33 -12.43
N TYR A 9 12.18 4.37 -11.34
CA TYR A 9 11.87 5.63 -10.65
C TYR A 9 13.14 6.29 -10.08
N HIS A 10 14.04 5.50 -9.48
CA HIS A 10 15.29 6.03 -8.92
C HIS A 10 16.19 6.64 -9.99
N ALA A 11 16.25 6.01 -11.18
CA ALA A 11 17.07 6.50 -12.30
C ALA A 11 16.65 7.91 -12.76
N GLU A 12 15.35 8.22 -12.71
CA GLU A 12 14.82 9.55 -13.02
C GLU A 12 14.90 10.50 -11.82
N ARG A 13 14.70 10.00 -10.60
CA ARG A 13 14.79 10.77 -9.36
C ARG A 13 15.31 9.92 -8.21
N ALA A 14 16.52 10.25 -7.75
CA ALA A 14 17.10 9.62 -6.59
C ALA A 14 16.21 9.79 -5.34
N PHE A 15 16.03 8.71 -4.59
CA PHE A 15 15.40 8.77 -3.28
C PHE A 15 16.29 9.55 -2.31
N SER A 16 15.68 10.37 -1.47
CA SER A 16 16.31 11.00 -0.32
C SER A 16 16.37 10.06 0.87
N ASP A 17 17.20 10.39 1.86
CA ASP A 17 17.31 9.60 3.09
C ASP A 17 16.04 9.68 3.95
N ALA A 18 15.33 10.81 3.90
CA ALA A 18 14.03 10.95 4.53
C ALA A 18 13.00 9.98 3.93
N GLU A 19 13.01 9.78 2.61
CA GLU A 19 12.13 8.83 1.94
C GLU A 19 12.48 7.38 2.27
N ARG A 20 13.78 7.06 2.34
CA ARG A 20 14.25 5.75 2.83
C ARG A 20 13.78 5.47 4.25
N ALA A 21 13.93 6.43 5.16
CA ALA A 21 13.47 6.30 6.54
C ALA A 21 11.94 6.18 6.65
N ALA A 22 11.19 6.93 5.83
CA ALA A 22 9.73 6.92 5.84
C ALA A 22 9.11 5.71 5.12
N TRP A 23 9.87 5.00 4.28
CA TRP A 23 9.35 3.97 3.38
C TRP A 23 8.51 2.89 4.08
N PRO A 24 8.96 2.28 5.21
CA PRO A 24 8.14 1.29 5.92
C PRO A 24 6.81 1.86 6.40
N ALA A 25 6.80 3.09 6.91
CA ALA A 25 5.60 3.77 7.36
C ALA A 25 4.65 4.07 6.20
N MET A 26 5.18 4.46 5.04
CA MET A 26 4.40 4.74 3.83
C MET A 26 3.73 3.49 3.27
N LEU A 27 4.41 2.34 3.25
CA LEU A 27 3.79 1.07 2.83
C LEU A 27 2.63 0.66 3.74
N ARG A 28 2.78 0.86 5.06
CA ARG A 28 1.73 0.58 6.05
C ARG A 28 0.56 1.56 5.90
N ALA A 29 0.84 2.85 5.76
CA ALA A 29 -0.18 3.88 5.57
C ALA A 29 -1.01 3.64 4.30
N ALA A 30 -0.35 3.26 3.18
CA ALA A 30 -1.03 2.91 1.94
C ALA A 30 -1.95 1.69 2.13
N ALA A 31 -1.45 0.61 2.73
CA ALA A 31 -2.25 -0.59 3.00
C ALA A 31 -3.45 -0.29 3.90
N LEU A 32 -3.25 0.49 4.97
CA LEU A 32 -4.30 0.94 5.87
C LEU A 32 -5.37 1.76 5.14
N ARG A 33 -4.96 2.74 4.31
CA ARG A 33 -5.88 3.58 3.52
C ARG A 33 -6.79 2.72 2.64
N PHE A 34 -6.22 1.77 1.90
CA PHE A 34 -7.00 0.90 1.02
C PHE A 34 -7.87 -0.08 1.80
N TRP A 35 -7.40 -0.60 2.93
CA TRP A 35 -8.22 -1.44 3.81
C TRP A 35 -9.44 -0.67 4.33
N LEU A 36 -9.24 0.55 4.86
CA LEU A 36 -10.35 1.38 5.35
C LEU A 36 -11.34 1.72 4.23
N SER A 37 -10.86 2.07 3.04
CA SER A 37 -11.74 2.33 1.89
C SER A 37 -12.64 1.12 1.61
N ARG A 38 -12.06 -0.09 1.49
CA ARG A 38 -12.85 -1.30 1.23
C ARG A 38 -13.72 -1.71 2.42
N ALA A 39 -13.27 -1.46 3.65
CA ALA A 39 -14.05 -1.77 4.85
C ALA A 39 -15.31 -0.89 4.94
N VAL A 40 -15.20 0.39 4.60
CA VAL A 40 -16.36 1.29 4.50
C VAL A 40 -17.30 0.79 3.42
N ASP A 41 -16.79 0.51 2.21
CA ASP A 41 -17.62 0.00 1.11
C ASP A 41 -18.31 -1.34 1.46
N PHE A 42 -17.66 -2.19 2.26
CA PHE A 42 -18.19 -3.49 2.70
C PHE A 42 -19.24 -3.37 3.81
N HIS A 43 -19.03 -2.49 4.79
CA HIS A 43 -19.92 -2.35 5.95
C HIS A 43 -21.05 -1.33 5.76
N LEU A 44 -20.89 -0.38 4.84
CA LEU A 44 -21.84 0.70 4.55
C LEU A 44 -22.16 0.76 3.05
N PRO A 45 -22.76 -0.30 2.47
CA PRO A 45 -23.14 -0.29 1.06
C PRO A 45 -24.17 0.81 0.80
N ARG A 46 -23.96 1.57 -0.28
CA ARG A 46 -24.91 2.62 -0.70
C ARG A 46 -26.15 1.98 -1.33
N GLU A 47 -27.33 2.46 -0.96
CA GLU A 47 -28.58 2.00 -1.54
C GLU A 47 -28.62 2.28 -3.05
N GLY A 48 -28.89 1.24 -3.84
CA GLY A 48 -29.09 1.35 -5.29
C GLY A 48 -27.87 1.07 -6.17
N GLU A 49 -26.67 0.90 -5.62
CA GLU A 49 -25.51 0.49 -6.41
C GLU A 49 -25.28 -1.03 -6.33
N MET A 50 -25.28 -1.71 -7.48
CA MET A 50 -24.65 -3.05 -7.61
C MET A 50 -23.12 -2.89 -7.58
N VAL A 51 -22.57 -2.48 -6.43
CA VAL A 51 -21.12 -2.43 -6.27
C VAL A 51 -20.62 -3.84 -6.03
N MET A 52 -19.70 -4.31 -6.88
CA MET A 52 -18.92 -5.50 -6.58
C MET A 52 -18.02 -5.20 -5.38
N VAL A 53 -18.50 -5.53 -4.18
CA VAL A 53 -17.75 -5.36 -2.94
C VAL A 53 -16.61 -6.39 -2.93
N LYS A 54 -15.37 -5.90 -3.07
CA LYS A 54 -14.17 -6.72 -2.95
C LYS A 54 -13.91 -7.04 -1.48
N ASN A 55 -13.41 -8.24 -1.20
CA ASN A 55 -13.05 -8.63 0.16
C ASN A 55 -12.05 -7.60 0.75
N PRO A 56 -12.39 -6.92 1.88
CA PRO A 56 -11.50 -5.96 2.51
C PRO A 56 -10.25 -6.61 3.12
N ASP A 57 -10.31 -7.90 3.44
CA ASP A 57 -9.25 -8.64 4.13
C ASP A 57 -7.94 -8.70 3.34
N GLU A 58 -7.99 -8.57 2.02
CA GLU A 58 -6.79 -8.52 1.17
C GLU A 58 -5.82 -7.42 1.64
N TYR A 59 -6.33 -6.21 1.89
CA TYR A 59 -5.49 -5.10 2.34
C TYR A 59 -5.16 -5.16 3.83
N ARG A 60 -6.01 -5.79 4.65
CA ARG A 60 -5.67 -6.10 6.05
C ARG A 60 -4.47 -7.03 6.12
N ASP A 61 -4.45 -8.06 5.30
CA ASP A 61 -3.38 -9.05 5.30
C ASP A 61 -2.09 -8.46 4.70
N ILE A 62 -2.19 -7.61 3.67
CA ILE A 62 -1.06 -6.80 3.21
C ILE A 62 -0.53 -5.88 4.33
N LEU A 63 -1.40 -5.20 5.08
CA LEU A 63 -0.98 -4.34 6.20
C LEU A 63 -0.22 -5.16 7.25
N ARG A 64 -0.75 -6.33 7.65
CA ARG A 64 -0.07 -7.25 8.58
C ARG A 64 1.29 -7.68 8.05
N GLN A 65 1.40 -8.00 6.75
CA GLN A 65 2.67 -8.30 6.12
C GLN A 65 3.64 -7.12 6.18
N ARG A 66 3.20 -5.88 5.94
CA ARG A 66 4.06 -4.67 6.04
C ARG A 66 4.47 -4.31 7.47
N ILE A 67 3.69 -4.72 8.46
CA ILE A 67 4.06 -4.61 9.88
C ILE A 67 5.15 -5.63 10.20
N ALA A 68 4.97 -6.89 9.80
CA ALA A 68 5.91 -7.97 10.06
C ALA A 68 7.23 -7.83 9.27
N TYR A 69 7.16 -7.37 8.02
CA TYR A 69 8.31 -7.20 7.14
C TYR A 69 8.09 -6.04 6.17
N SER A 70 9.04 -5.10 6.14
CA SER A 70 9.06 -4.05 5.14
C SER A 70 10.25 -4.25 4.21
N PRO A 71 10.05 -4.37 2.89
CA PRO A 71 11.16 -4.38 1.95
C PRO A 71 11.81 -3.00 1.91
N ASP A 72 13.13 -2.97 1.80
CA ASP A 72 13.87 -1.72 1.65
C ASP A 72 13.66 -1.09 0.27
N LEU A 73 13.87 0.23 0.20
CA LEU A 73 14.02 0.91 -1.09
C LEU A 73 15.36 0.48 -1.72
N PRO A 74 15.39 0.17 -3.03
CA PRO A 74 16.64 -0.17 -3.69
C PRO A 74 17.64 0.99 -3.60
N ALA A 75 18.91 0.62 -3.44
CA ALA A 75 20.03 1.55 -3.32
C ALA A 75 20.71 1.90 -4.65
N VAL A 76 20.21 1.32 -5.76
CA VAL A 76 20.76 1.49 -7.12
C VAL A 76 20.67 2.93 -7.56
#